data_AF-A0A814N8X6-F1
#
_entry.id   AF-A0A814N8X6-F1
#
_cell.length_a   1.000
_cell.length_b   1.000
_cell.length_c   1.000
_cell.angle_alpha   90.00
_cell.angle_beta   90.00
_cell.angle_gamma   90.00
#
_symmetry.space_group_name_H-M   'P 1'
#
loop_
_entity.id
_entity.type
_entity.pdbx_description
1 polymer ?
#
loop_
_entity_poly.entity_id
_entity_poly.type
_entity_poly.pdbx_seq_one_letter_code
_entity_poly.pdbx_strand_id
1 'polypeptide(L)'
;IQKPSLCMNSVPGFLLTSSFDETLKIWDIDNGQVSYIAERKFQSGQINTCLVNPDYPFTFAFGGHAKGVTIWDCTENADVRSRFGSRTKFEVVEIDEVLQSAKVTADETPIKEAEEHVRQADKYLKTSLTKWKPDLDSAINELEKATTCYRVADAYDKCLEISLRNSELQLKKGSTFFAAKSYEQAATCAQQLNDLTQAAKYFDKAGQLLSEGQRDSAAILYERSAPIFQNFDRSIAIDFYAKGARIAEVDDKTHQASDLYEKAALQSIRVQPQNFPQTSELLEKCSDILAKMERYDRLNRVLLYRILIKLFMDDFVAAKNLFDHFYQEYPTFAEWEETQNIHTLIESFEQDDPDSISQNCQIPFFMAIDNEFVRLLKKWIIPKAKLQDGAAVTSSNSGGDHFRTSQTTTTTSSVKPIQLDDDDDLR
;
A
#
# COMPACT_ATOMS: atom_id res chain seq x y z
N ILE A 1 6.68 25.18 -18.90
CA ILE A 1 7.66 25.34 -17.80
C ILE A 1 6.88 25.75 -16.56
N GLN A 2 6.48 24.80 -15.72
CA GLN A 2 5.94 25.11 -14.39
C GLN A 2 7.11 25.60 -13.52
N LYS A 3 6.90 26.65 -12.71
CA LYS A 3 7.95 27.31 -11.93
C LYS A 3 7.78 26.95 -10.44
N PRO A 4 8.88 26.81 -9.68
CA PRO A 4 8.81 26.65 -8.23
C PRO A 4 8.03 27.81 -7.60
N SER A 5 7.20 27.51 -6.60
CA SER A 5 6.39 28.51 -5.91
C SER A 5 7.15 29.08 -4.70
N LEU A 6 7.05 30.40 -4.54
CA LEU A 6 7.68 31.18 -3.48
C LEU A 6 6.57 31.83 -2.66
N CYS A 7 6.62 31.65 -1.34
CA CYS A 7 5.64 32.21 -0.41
C CYS A 7 6.35 33.11 0.61
N MET A 8 5.87 34.35 0.72
CA MET A 8 6.27 35.28 1.77
C MET A 8 5.09 35.44 2.73
N ASN A 9 5.36 35.46 4.03
CA ASN A 9 4.35 35.70 5.05
C ASN A 9 4.51 37.10 5.66
N SER A 10 3.73 37.38 6.70
CA SER A 10 3.77 38.63 7.47
C SER A 10 4.97 38.74 8.43
N VAL A 11 5.82 37.72 8.53
CA VAL A 11 6.98 37.68 9.43
C VAL A 11 8.20 38.30 8.75
N PRO A 12 8.84 39.32 9.36
CA PRO A 12 10.01 39.97 8.77
C PRO A 12 11.15 38.98 8.45
N GLY A 13 11.53 38.96 7.17
CA GLY A 13 12.62 38.15 6.64
C GLY A 13 12.27 36.68 6.40
N PHE A 14 11.05 36.21 6.65
CA PHE A 14 10.70 34.81 6.45
C PHE A 14 10.36 34.53 4.99
N LEU A 15 11.02 33.53 4.41
CA LEU A 15 10.81 33.09 3.04
C LEU A 15 10.65 31.57 2.97
N LEU A 16 9.60 31.11 2.30
CA LEU A 16 9.38 29.70 2.03
C LEU A 16 9.46 29.41 0.53
N THR A 17 10.26 28.41 0.17
CA THR A 17 10.39 27.96 -1.21
C THR A 17 9.97 26.51 -1.34
N SER A 18 9.19 26.22 -2.37
CA SER A 18 8.85 24.84 -2.76
C SER A 18 9.71 24.37 -3.92
N SER A 19 10.06 23.08 -3.92
CA SER A 19 10.91 22.46 -4.94
C SER A 19 10.25 21.20 -5.53
N PHE A 20 10.64 20.86 -6.76
CA PHE A 20 10.19 19.65 -7.46
C PHE A 20 10.77 18.35 -6.86
N ASP A 21 11.76 18.46 -5.99
CA ASP A 21 12.35 17.35 -5.22
C ASP A 21 11.52 16.95 -3.98
N GLU A 22 10.28 17.46 -3.88
CA GLU A 22 9.33 17.24 -2.78
C GLU A 22 9.72 17.92 -1.46
N THR A 23 10.63 18.88 -1.50
CA THR A 23 11.07 19.64 -0.32
C THR A 23 10.46 21.04 -0.25
N LEU A 24 10.12 21.44 0.97
CA LEU A 24 9.92 22.83 1.34
C LEU A 24 11.15 23.31 2.10
N LYS A 25 11.70 24.46 1.71
CA LYS A 25 12.87 25.07 2.37
C LYS A 25 12.52 26.45 2.92
N ILE A 26 13.02 26.73 4.12
CA ILE A 26 12.82 27.97 4.86
C ILE A 26 14.12 28.76 4.86
N TRP A 27 14.00 30.06 4.59
CA TRP A 27 15.10 31.00 4.53
C TRP A 27 14.78 32.24 5.36
N ASP A 28 15.83 32.79 5.97
CA ASP A 28 15.80 34.14 6.54
C ASP A 28 16.51 35.09 5.56
N ILE A 29 15.78 36.09 5.06
CA ILE A 29 16.25 37.09 4.10
C ILE A 29 16.36 38.50 4.69
N ASP A 30 16.32 38.60 6.02
CA ASP A 30 16.41 39.89 6.70
C ASP A 30 17.76 40.59 6.50
N ASN A 31 17.75 41.93 6.51
CA ASN A 31 18.95 42.79 6.41
C ASN A 31 19.89 42.53 5.21
N GLY A 32 19.34 42.00 4.10
CA GLY A 32 20.10 41.81 2.86
C GLY A 32 21.04 40.59 2.87
N GLN A 33 20.91 39.69 3.84
CA GLN A 33 21.61 38.39 3.86
C GLN A 33 20.61 37.24 3.76
N VAL A 34 20.89 36.27 2.89
CA VAL A 34 20.07 35.05 2.73
C VAL A 34 20.69 33.93 3.55
N SER A 35 19.98 33.47 4.58
CA SER A 35 20.39 32.37 5.45
C SER A 35 19.42 31.20 5.32
N TYR A 36 19.94 30.00 5.10
CA TYR A 36 19.16 28.77 5.12
C TYR A 36 18.85 28.35 6.56
N ILE A 37 17.59 28.04 6.86
CA ILE A 37 17.14 27.72 8.23
C ILE A 37 16.77 26.24 8.35
N ALA A 38 15.90 25.74 7.49
CA ALA A 38 15.40 24.37 7.59
C ALA A 38 14.85 23.86 6.26
N GLU A 39 14.79 22.54 6.10
CA GLU A 39 14.03 21.89 5.03
C GLU A 39 13.22 20.72 5.57
N ARG A 40 12.11 20.42 4.90
CA ARG A 40 11.30 19.24 5.17
C ARG A 40 10.83 18.60 3.87
N LYS A 41 10.92 17.27 3.81
CA LYS A 41 10.47 16.46 2.67
C LYS A 41 9.15 15.76 3.02
N PHE A 42 8.14 15.88 2.15
CA PHE A 42 6.78 15.45 2.48
C PHE A 42 6.31 14.16 1.80
N GLN A 43 7.15 13.53 0.96
CA GLN A 43 6.78 12.32 0.18
C GLN A 43 5.39 12.44 -0.48
N SER A 44 5.06 13.65 -0.94
CA SER A 44 3.74 14.05 -1.46
C SER A 44 3.73 14.20 -2.98
N GLY A 45 4.83 13.85 -3.65
CA GLY A 45 5.09 14.21 -5.04
C GLY A 45 5.48 15.68 -5.20
N GLN A 46 5.67 16.12 -6.44
CA GLN A 46 6.06 17.49 -6.80
C GLN A 46 5.14 18.53 -6.15
N ILE A 47 5.75 19.47 -5.41
CA ILE A 47 5.02 20.56 -4.74
C ILE A 47 4.95 21.74 -5.70
N ASN A 48 3.76 21.98 -6.26
CA ASN A 48 3.57 23.00 -7.30
C ASN A 48 3.07 24.34 -6.73
N THR A 49 2.41 24.32 -5.58
CA THR A 49 1.83 25.51 -4.95
C THR A 49 1.98 25.45 -3.45
N CYS A 50 2.25 26.60 -2.85
CA CYS A 50 2.29 26.79 -1.41
C CYS A 50 1.64 28.12 -1.06
N LEU A 51 0.74 28.11 -0.09
CA LEU A 51 0.00 29.28 0.40
C LEU A 51 0.17 29.38 1.91
N VAL A 52 0.29 30.60 2.41
CA VAL A 52 0.35 30.89 3.84
C VAL A 52 -1.05 31.09 4.41
N ASN A 53 -1.25 30.65 5.65
CA ASN A 53 -2.46 30.98 6.42
C ASN A 53 -2.38 32.44 6.91
N PRO A 54 -3.36 33.31 6.60
CA PRO A 54 -3.36 34.70 7.04
C PRO A 54 -3.48 34.86 8.56
N ASP A 55 -4.14 33.92 9.25
CA ASP A 55 -4.35 33.96 10.70
C ASP A 55 -3.18 33.36 11.47
N TYR A 56 -2.48 32.38 10.87
CA TYR A 56 -1.35 31.67 11.47
C TYR A 56 -0.09 31.74 10.59
N PRO A 57 0.77 32.76 10.78
CA PRO A 57 1.94 33.03 9.95
C PRO A 57 2.91 31.88 9.68
N PHE A 58 2.98 30.87 10.55
CA PHE A 58 3.87 29.71 10.40
C PHE A 58 3.17 28.45 9.84
N THR A 59 1.88 28.55 9.54
CA THR A 59 1.09 27.47 8.96
C THR A 59 0.93 27.67 7.45
N PHE A 60 1.23 26.62 6.69
CA PHE A 60 1.22 26.64 5.23
C PHE A 60 0.38 25.50 4.68
N ALA A 61 -0.39 25.79 3.63
CA ALA A 61 -1.08 24.79 2.83
C ALA A 61 -0.34 24.61 1.50
N PHE A 62 -0.02 23.37 1.13
CA PHE A 62 0.64 23.07 -0.14
C PHE A 62 0.02 21.86 -0.81
N GLY A 63 0.04 21.85 -2.13
CA GLY A 63 -0.52 20.77 -2.96
C GLY A 63 0.57 19.92 -3.58
N GLY A 64 0.53 18.61 -3.32
CA GLY A 64 1.40 17.61 -3.95
C GLY A 64 0.64 16.71 -4.92
N HIS A 65 1.32 16.23 -5.97
CA HIS A 65 0.72 15.39 -7.02
C HIS A 65 0.20 14.02 -6.52
N ALA A 66 0.70 13.51 -5.39
CA ALA A 66 0.41 12.14 -4.93
C ALA A 66 -0.56 12.07 -3.72
N LYS A 67 -0.63 13.10 -2.87
CA LYS A 67 -1.33 13.04 -1.57
C LYS A 67 -2.35 14.18 -1.34
N GLY A 68 -2.67 14.98 -2.37
CA GLY A 68 -3.64 16.08 -2.24
C GLY A 68 -3.07 17.31 -1.52
N VAL A 69 -3.96 18.09 -0.88
CA VAL A 69 -3.58 19.30 -0.12
C VAL A 69 -3.12 18.90 1.28
N THR A 70 -1.94 19.33 1.67
CA THR A 70 -1.34 19.10 3.00
C THR A 70 -1.20 20.43 3.73
N ILE A 71 -1.48 20.42 5.03
CA ILE A 71 -1.25 21.55 5.93
C ILE A 71 -0.02 21.22 6.76
N TRP A 72 0.88 22.20 6.90
CA TRP A 72 2.09 22.05 7.69
C TRP A 72 2.33 23.29 8.54
N ASP A 73 2.58 23.07 9.82
CA ASP A 73 3.10 24.07 10.74
C ASP A 73 4.63 23.95 10.86
N CYS A 74 5.35 24.98 10.41
CA CYS A 74 6.81 24.98 10.47
C CYS A 74 7.36 25.27 11.88
N THR A 75 6.52 25.69 12.82
CA THR A 75 6.91 25.81 14.23
C THR A 75 7.26 24.47 14.86
N GLU A 76 6.94 23.31 14.26
CA GLU A 76 7.44 22.01 14.71
C GLU A 76 8.99 21.98 14.76
N ASN A 77 9.65 22.72 13.87
CA ASN A 77 11.11 22.79 13.81
C ASN A 77 11.67 23.83 14.82
N ALA A 78 12.58 23.37 15.68
CA ALA A 78 13.17 24.20 16.73
C ALA A 78 14.00 25.38 16.20
N ASP A 79 14.68 25.22 15.06
CA ASP A 79 15.50 26.27 14.45
C ASP A 79 14.62 27.41 13.91
N VAL A 80 13.46 27.06 13.36
CA VAL A 80 12.45 28.03 12.91
C VAL A 80 11.91 28.83 14.10
N ARG A 81 11.54 28.15 15.20
CA ARG A 81 11.08 28.82 16.44
C ARG A 81 12.15 29.75 16.99
N SER A 82 13.41 29.27 17.07
CA SER A 82 14.52 30.06 17.60
C SER A 82 14.81 31.29 16.75
N ARG A 83 14.70 31.19 15.41
CA ARG A 83 15.07 32.29 14.51
C ARG A 83 13.98 33.35 14.35
N PHE A 84 12.73 32.91 14.22
CA PHE A 84 11.61 33.80 13.86
C PHE A 84 10.63 34.06 15.01
N GLY A 85 10.68 33.27 16.09
CA GLY A 85 9.74 33.38 17.21
C GLY A 85 9.71 34.77 17.86
N SER A 86 10.86 35.43 17.98
CA SER A 86 10.97 36.78 18.55
C SER A 86 10.53 37.91 17.60
N ARG A 87 10.39 37.62 16.30
CA ARG A 87 10.01 38.61 15.26
C ARG A 87 8.50 38.70 15.08
N THR A 88 7.74 37.93 15.85
CA THR A 88 6.28 37.91 15.86
C THR A 88 5.79 37.96 17.30
N LYS A 89 4.63 38.57 17.55
CA LYS A 89 3.91 38.34 18.80
C LYS A 89 3.17 37.01 18.68
N PHE A 90 3.89 35.90 18.86
CA PHE A 90 3.28 34.59 19.01
C PHE A 90 3.37 34.19 20.48
N GLU A 91 2.23 33.86 21.09
CA GLU A 91 2.24 33.02 22.27
C GLU A 91 2.60 31.61 21.80
N VAL A 92 3.77 31.13 22.21
CA VAL A 92 4.14 29.72 22.04
C VAL A 92 3.24 28.96 23.00
N VAL A 93 2.20 28.32 22.47
CA VAL A 93 1.45 27.35 23.26
C VAL A 93 2.33 26.09 23.33
N GLU A 94 2.82 25.74 24.51
CA GLU A 94 3.59 24.51 24.68
C GLU A 94 2.71 23.32 24.30
N ILE A 95 3.18 22.51 23.34
CA ILE A 95 2.45 21.35 22.83
C ILE A 95 2.15 20.35 23.96
N ASP A 96 2.96 20.31 25.03
CA ASP A 96 2.69 19.47 26.20
C ASP A 96 1.48 19.95 27.02
N GLU A 97 1.24 21.26 27.14
CA GLU A 97 0.02 21.79 27.75
C GLU A 97 -1.21 21.64 26.82
N VAL A 98 -1.04 21.69 25.50
CA VAL A 98 -2.11 21.40 24.54
C VAL A 98 -2.44 19.91 24.49
N LEU A 99 -1.45 19.02 24.57
CA LEU A 99 -1.67 17.57 24.62
C LEU A 99 -2.22 17.13 25.98
N GLN A 100 -1.82 17.78 27.08
CA GLN A 100 -2.40 17.57 28.40
C GLN A 100 -3.82 18.13 28.47
N SER A 101 -4.07 19.35 27.98
CA SER A 101 -5.43 19.89 27.90
C SER A 101 -6.31 19.13 26.91
N ALA A 102 -5.80 18.71 25.75
CA ALA A 102 -6.54 17.89 24.78
C ALA A 102 -6.84 16.47 25.29
N LYS A 103 -5.94 15.87 26.09
CA LYS A 103 -6.25 14.62 26.82
C LYS A 103 -7.25 14.83 27.96
N VAL A 104 -7.30 16.03 28.54
CA VAL A 104 -8.24 16.42 29.61
C VAL A 104 -9.57 16.95 29.04
N THR A 105 -9.65 17.30 27.76
CA THR A 105 -10.85 17.76 27.05
C THR A 105 -11.37 16.76 26.01
N ALA A 106 -11.00 15.47 26.10
CA ALA A 106 -11.89 14.45 25.55
C ALA A 106 -13.19 14.60 26.34
N ASP A 107 -14.25 15.06 25.68
CA ASP A 107 -15.56 15.18 26.32
C ASP A 107 -15.88 13.80 26.91
N GLU A 108 -15.79 13.64 28.23
CA GLU A 108 -16.03 12.36 28.89
C GLU A 108 -17.49 11.94 28.75
N THR A 109 -18.36 12.85 28.29
CA THR A 109 -19.78 12.63 28.10
C THR A 109 -20.05 11.44 27.17
N PRO A 110 -19.53 11.38 25.92
CA PRO A 110 -19.68 10.21 25.06
C PRO A 110 -19.08 8.92 25.66
N ILE A 111 -17.99 8.98 26.43
CA ILE A 111 -17.42 7.78 27.07
C ILE A 111 -18.38 7.24 28.16
N LYS A 112 -18.94 8.13 28.99
CA LYS A 112 -19.91 7.77 30.04
C LYS A 112 -21.21 7.24 29.43
N GLU A 113 -21.69 7.86 28.35
CA GLU A 113 -22.84 7.37 27.59
C GLU A 113 -22.59 5.97 27.02
N ALA A 114 -21.40 5.73 26.46
CA ALA A 114 -21.00 4.43 25.95
C ALA A 114 -21.02 3.36 27.06
N GLU A 115 -20.46 3.67 28.23
CA GLU A 115 -20.42 2.76 29.38
C GLU A 115 -21.82 2.42 29.92
N GLU A 116 -22.75 3.38 29.90
CA GLU A 116 -24.15 3.12 30.25
C GLU A 116 -24.83 2.22 29.21
N HIS A 117 -24.60 2.44 27.91
CA HIS A 117 -25.10 1.55 26.86
C HIS A 117 -24.54 0.12 27.00
N VAL A 118 -23.25 -0.05 27.32
CA VAL A 118 -22.66 -1.37 27.61
C VAL A 118 -23.34 -2.02 28.82
N ARG A 119 -23.59 -1.26 29.89
CA ARG A 119 -24.29 -1.75 31.08
C ARG A 119 -25.73 -2.18 30.78
N GLN A 120 -26.42 -1.45 29.91
CA GLN A 120 -27.76 -1.81 29.46
C GLN A 120 -27.74 -3.08 28.60
N ALA A 121 -26.78 -3.21 27.69
CA ALA A 121 -26.57 -4.44 26.93
C ALA A 121 -26.36 -5.65 27.85
N ASP A 122 -25.51 -5.53 28.87
CA ASP A 122 -25.29 -6.59 29.87
C ASP A 122 -26.58 -6.99 30.60
N LYS A 123 -27.43 -6.01 30.92
CA LYS A 123 -28.73 -6.24 31.56
C LYS A 123 -29.67 -7.01 30.62
N TYR A 124 -29.67 -6.70 29.32
CA TYR A 124 -30.45 -7.45 28.33
C TYR A 124 -29.96 -8.88 28.14
N LEU A 125 -28.65 -9.13 28.31
CA LEU A 125 -28.07 -10.47 28.21
C LEU A 125 -28.33 -11.35 29.44
N LYS A 126 -28.55 -10.75 30.62
CA LYS A 126 -28.88 -11.50 31.83
C LYS A 126 -30.22 -12.23 31.69
N THR A 127 -30.21 -13.51 32.06
CA THR A 127 -31.41 -14.32 32.25
C THR A 127 -31.88 -14.22 33.70
N SER A 128 -33.17 -14.43 33.93
CA SER A 128 -33.79 -14.42 35.25
C SER A 128 -34.90 -15.47 35.31
N LEU A 129 -35.45 -15.71 36.50
CA LEU A 129 -36.57 -16.66 36.70
C LEU A 129 -37.81 -16.33 35.83
N THR A 130 -37.92 -15.11 35.31
CA THR A 130 -38.98 -14.67 34.39
C THR A 130 -38.50 -14.51 32.94
N LYS A 131 -37.19 -14.52 32.69
CA LYS A 131 -36.56 -14.37 31.36
C LYS A 131 -35.59 -15.52 31.11
N TRP A 132 -36.11 -16.56 30.45
CA TRP A 132 -35.39 -17.81 30.20
C TRP A 132 -34.42 -17.75 29.01
N LYS A 133 -34.51 -16.73 28.15
CA LYS A 133 -33.59 -16.49 27.04
C LYS A 133 -33.06 -15.05 27.06
N PRO A 134 -31.76 -14.82 26.83
CA PRO A 134 -31.20 -13.49 26.65
C PRO A 134 -31.92 -12.72 25.54
N ASP A 135 -32.04 -11.40 25.70
CA ASP A 135 -32.57 -10.52 24.63
C ASP A 135 -31.39 -10.03 23.81
N LEU A 136 -31.09 -10.77 22.74
CA LEU A 136 -29.94 -10.48 21.87
C LEU A 136 -30.17 -9.21 21.05
N ASP A 137 -31.39 -8.97 20.58
CA ASP A 137 -31.72 -7.82 19.73
C ASP A 137 -31.51 -6.50 20.47
N SER A 138 -32.05 -6.38 21.68
CA SER A 138 -31.86 -5.18 22.50
C SER A 138 -30.39 -5.02 22.91
N ALA A 139 -29.70 -6.10 23.25
CA ALA A 139 -28.28 -6.05 23.60
C ALA A 139 -27.41 -5.55 22.45
N ILE A 140 -27.61 -6.10 21.25
CA ILE A 140 -26.90 -5.69 20.02
C ILE A 140 -27.11 -4.21 19.73
N ASN A 141 -28.37 -3.74 19.78
CA ASN A 141 -28.70 -2.34 19.52
C ASN A 141 -28.04 -1.39 20.53
N GLU A 142 -27.95 -1.78 21.81
CA GLU A 142 -27.22 -0.99 22.80
C GLU A 142 -25.69 -1.03 22.57
N LEU A 143 -25.12 -2.16 22.17
CA LEU A 143 -23.69 -2.23 21.82
C LEU A 143 -23.36 -1.39 20.58
N GLU A 144 -24.23 -1.32 19.58
CA GLU A 144 -24.04 -0.47 18.39
C GLU A 144 -24.00 1.03 18.74
N LYS A 145 -24.85 1.46 19.69
CA LYS A 145 -24.80 2.81 20.25
C LYS A 145 -23.50 3.04 21.01
N ALA A 146 -23.10 2.09 21.88
CA ALA A 146 -21.84 2.18 22.62
C ALA A 146 -20.63 2.30 21.67
N THR A 147 -20.56 1.49 20.61
CA THR A 147 -19.50 1.57 19.59
C THR A 147 -19.47 2.94 18.93
N THR A 148 -20.64 3.52 18.62
CA THR A 148 -20.73 4.87 18.04
C THR A 148 -20.17 5.92 18.99
N CYS A 149 -20.56 5.87 20.27
CA CYS A 149 -20.06 6.77 21.30
C CYS A 149 -18.54 6.63 21.53
N TYR A 150 -18.01 5.40 21.64
CA TYR A 150 -16.57 5.17 21.75
C TYR A 150 -15.79 5.66 20.54
N ARG A 151 -16.34 5.51 19.33
CA ARG A 151 -15.72 6.04 18.11
C ARG A 151 -15.71 7.57 18.07
N VAL A 152 -16.78 8.22 18.53
CA VAL A 152 -16.84 9.69 18.63
C VAL A 152 -15.83 10.22 19.66
N ALA A 153 -15.57 9.45 20.71
CA ALA A 153 -14.58 9.78 21.75
C ALA A 153 -13.14 9.34 21.41
N ASP A 154 -12.89 8.85 20.19
CA ASP A 154 -11.59 8.28 19.77
C ASP A 154 -11.04 7.16 20.69
N ALA A 155 -11.91 6.53 21.47
CA ALA A 155 -11.59 5.40 22.36
C ALA A 155 -11.59 4.09 21.55
N TYR A 156 -10.62 3.96 20.63
CA TYR A 156 -10.57 2.87 19.65
C TYR A 156 -10.31 1.48 20.27
N ASP A 157 -9.64 1.43 21.42
CA ASP A 157 -9.43 0.22 22.23
C ASP A 157 -10.77 -0.36 22.72
N LYS A 158 -11.60 0.48 23.35
CA LYS A 158 -12.95 0.11 23.80
C LYS A 158 -13.88 -0.15 22.62
N CYS A 159 -13.81 0.68 21.56
CA CYS A 159 -14.55 0.43 20.30
C CYS A 159 -14.31 -0.98 19.78
N LEU A 160 -13.04 -1.39 19.72
CA LEU A 160 -12.63 -2.68 19.18
C LEU A 160 -13.23 -3.81 20.01
N GLU A 161 -13.07 -3.79 21.32
CA GLU A 161 -13.61 -4.79 22.24
C GLU A 161 -15.13 -4.95 22.07
N ILE A 162 -15.86 -3.83 22.09
CA ILE A 162 -17.32 -3.85 21.96
C ILE A 162 -17.76 -4.30 20.57
N SER A 163 -17.02 -3.97 19.51
CA SER A 163 -17.34 -4.41 18.15
C SER A 163 -17.16 -5.92 17.97
N LEU A 164 -16.12 -6.51 18.57
CA LEU A 164 -15.94 -7.97 18.60
C LEU A 164 -17.03 -8.65 19.42
N ARG A 165 -17.38 -8.09 20.57
CA ARG A 165 -18.50 -8.60 21.37
C ARG A 165 -19.82 -8.54 20.59
N ASN A 166 -20.06 -7.46 19.85
CA ASN A 166 -21.25 -7.33 19.02
C ASN A 166 -21.26 -8.37 17.88
N SER A 167 -20.10 -8.64 17.25
CA SER A 167 -20.01 -9.63 16.19
C SER A 167 -20.38 -11.04 16.68
N GLU A 168 -19.91 -11.43 17.87
CA GLU A 168 -20.28 -12.71 18.49
C GLU A 168 -21.77 -12.83 18.80
N LEU A 169 -22.40 -11.75 19.28
CA LEU A 169 -23.84 -11.74 19.52
C LEU A 169 -24.63 -11.86 18.21
N GLN A 170 -24.19 -11.18 17.15
CA GLN A 170 -24.81 -11.28 15.82
C GLN A 170 -24.68 -12.70 15.25
N LEU A 171 -23.55 -13.38 15.46
CA LEU A 171 -23.38 -14.80 15.11
C LEU A 171 -24.32 -15.70 15.92
N LYS A 172 -24.44 -15.49 17.23
CA LYS A 172 -25.38 -16.23 18.09
C LYS A 172 -26.84 -16.03 17.68
N LYS A 173 -27.18 -14.85 17.17
CA LYS A 173 -28.48 -14.54 16.58
C LYS A 173 -28.69 -15.22 15.22
N GLY A 174 -27.60 -15.62 14.53
CA GLY A 174 -27.63 -16.23 13.21
C GLY A 174 -27.47 -15.25 12.04
N SER A 175 -27.02 -14.01 12.30
CA SER A 175 -26.78 -13.01 11.25
C SER A 175 -25.29 -12.88 10.90
N THR A 176 -24.86 -13.58 9.84
CA THR A 176 -23.49 -13.53 9.32
C THR A 176 -23.13 -12.16 8.75
N PHE A 177 -24.06 -11.50 8.07
CA PHE A 177 -23.83 -10.18 7.49
C PHE A 177 -23.53 -9.10 8.55
N PHE A 178 -24.37 -8.98 9.59
CA PHE A 178 -24.15 -7.98 10.63
C PHE A 178 -22.96 -8.33 11.53
N ALA A 179 -22.67 -9.63 11.71
CA ALA A 179 -21.43 -10.07 12.35
C ALA A 179 -20.20 -9.61 11.55
N ALA A 180 -20.20 -9.80 10.22
CA ALA A 180 -19.11 -9.32 9.37
C ALA A 180 -18.94 -7.81 9.43
N LYS A 181 -20.03 -7.04 9.45
CA LYS A 181 -19.97 -5.57 9.64
C LYS A 181 -19.37 -5.17 10.97
N SER A 182 -19.66 -5.92 12.03
CA SER A 182 -19.05 -5.68 13.34
C SER A 182 -17.56 -6.03 13.36
N TYR A 183 -17.12 -7.09 12.66
CA TYR A 183 -15.69 -7.38 12.45
C TYR A 183 -14.99 -6.32 11.59
N GLU A 184 -15.65 -5.79 10.54
CA GLU A 184 -15.12 -4.68 9.72
C GLU A 184 -14.90 -3.41 10.57
N GLN A 185 -15.83 -3.13 11.49
CA GLN A 185 -15.69 -2.04 12.46
C GLN A 185 -14.51 -2.28 13.42
N ALA A 186 -14.37 -3.51 13.94
CA ALA A 186 -13.24 -3.89 14.77
C ALA A 186 -11.89 -3.76 14.04
N ALA A 187 -11.84 -4.17 12.76
CA ALA A 187 -10.66 -4.04 11.91
C ALA A 187 -10.28 -2.56 11.71
N THR A 188 -11.27 -1.70 11.51
CA THR A 188 -11.06 -0.25 11.39
C THR A 188 -10.57 0.37 12.71
N CYS A 189 -11.12 -0.04 13.85
CA CYS A 189 -10.64 0.41 15.16
C CYS A 189 -9.20 -0.10 15.42
N ALA A 190 -8.85 -1.33 15.03
CA ALA A 190 -7.47 -1.84 15.09
C ALA A 190 -6.50 -1.04 14.20
N GLN A 191 -6.95 -0.61 13.01
CA GLN A 191 -6.17 0.26 12.14
C GLN A 191 -5.88 1.62 12.79
N GLN A 192 -6.84 2.23 13.49
CA GLN A 192 -6.63 3.49 14.22
C GLN A 192 -5.65 3.33 15.39
N LEU A 193 -5.61 2.15 16.01
CA LEU A 193 -4.62 1.78 17.02
C LEU A 193 -3.24 1.42 16.44
N ASN A 194 -3.08 1.49 15.11
CA ASN A 194 -1.87 1.09 14.38
C ASN A 194 -1.50 -0.40 14.57
N ASP A 195 -2.46 -1.25 14.96
CA ASP A 195 -2.31 -2.71 15.01
C ASP A 195 -2.82 -3.33 13.69
N LEU A 196 -1.97 -3.25 12.67
CA LEU A 196 -2.28 -3.74 11.34
C LEU A 196 -2.37 -5.27 11.27
N THR A 197 -1.72 -5.99 12.18
CA THR A 197 -1.81 -7.46 12.27
C THR A 197 -3.21 -7.89 12.65
N GLN A 198 -3.76 -7.29 13.71
CA GLN A 198 -5.13 -7.57 14.14
C GLN A 198 -6.16 -7.04 13.14
N ALA A 199 -5.90 -5.88 12.52
CA ALA A 199 -6.77 -5.36 11.47
C ALA A 199 -6.90 -6.37 10.30
N ALA A 200 -5.80 -6.97 9.84
CA ALA A 200 -5.82 -7.98 8.80
C ALA A 200 -6.64 -9.21 9.21
N LYS A 201 -6.46 -9.70 10.44
CA LYS A 201 -7.23 -10.84 11.00
C LYS A 201 -8.74 -10.56 10.97
N TYR A 202 -9.16 -9.36 11.40
CA TYR A 202 -10.57 -9.01 11.46
C TYR A 202 -11.18 -8.72 10.08
N PHE A 203 -10.43 -8.09 9.16
CA PHE A 203 -10.88 -7.96 7.77
C PHE A 203 -11.05 -9.33 7.09
N ASP A 204 -10.13 -10.26 7.32
CA ASP A 204 -10.24 -11.60 6.75
C ASP A 204 -11.45 -12.35 7.32
N LYS A 205 -11.66 -12.28 8.64
CA LYS A 205 -12.85 -12.89 9.26
C LYS A 205 -14.15 -12.29 8.74
N ALA A 206 -14.21 -10.96 8.56
CA ALA A 206 -15.36 -10.30 7.95
C ALA A 206 -15.59 -10.75 6.50
N GLY A 207 -14.52 -10.87 5.69
CA GLY A 207 -14.59 -11.34 4.32
C GLY A 207 -15.09 -12.79 4.20
N GLN A 208 -14.62 -13.68 5.07
CA GLN A 208 -15.08 -15.08 5.15
C GLN A 208 -16.57 -15.17 5.50
N LEU A 209 -17.03 -14.40 6.50
CA LEU A 209 -18.44 -14.38 6.88
C LEU A 209 -19.34 -13.82 5.77
N LEU A 210 -18.85 -12.83 5.02
CA LEU A 210 -19.57 -12.31 3.86
C LEU A 210 -19.61 -13.31 2.70
N SER A 211 -18.56 -14.09 2.47
CA SER A 211 -18.52 -15.03 1.34
C SER A 211 -19.53 -16.17 1.47
N GLU A 212 -19.94 -16.51 2.69
CA GLU A 212 -20.98 -17.53 2.95
C GLU A 212 -22.40 -17.09 2.51
N GLY A 213 -22.68 -15.78 2.47
CA GLY A 213 -24.03 -15.27 2.21
C GLY A 213 -24.12 -14.19 1.13
N GLN A 214 -23.20 -13.23 1.13
CA GLN A 214 -23.17 -12.07 0.23
C GLN A 214 -21.77 -11.91 -0.38
N ARG A 215 -21.46 -12.81 -1.34
CA ARG A 215 -20.18 -12.89 -2.04
C ARG A 215 -19.71 -11.56 -2.64
N ASP A 216 -20.62 -10.81 -3.26
CA ASP A 216 -20.40 -9.44 -3.74
C ASP A 216 -19.74 -8.51 -2.72
N SER A 217 -20.29 -8.48 -1.51
CA SER A 217 -19.80 -7.64 -0.42
C SER A 217 -18.43 -8.11 0.07
N ALA A 218 -18.15 -9.42 0.02
CA ALA A 218 -16.86 -9.99 0.38
C ALA A 218 -15.76 -9.57 -0.60
N ALA A 219 -16.02 -9.68 -1.91
CA ALA A 219 -15.05 -9.28 -2.94
C ALA A 219 -14.68 -7.78 -2.83
N ILE A 220 -15.68 -6.93 -2.63
CA ILE A 220 -15.49 -5.48 -2.42
C ILE A 220 -14.69 -5.21 -1.15
N LEU A 221 -14.97 -5.94 -0.06
CA LEU A 221 -14.26 -5.77 1.21
C LEU A 221 -12.77 -6.09 1.05
N TYR A 222 -12.44 -7.23 0.44
CA TYR A 222 -11.04 -7.62 0.20
C TYR A 222 -10.32 -6.63 -0.73
N GLU A 223 -10.96 -6.21 -1.83
CA GLU A 223 -10.40 -5.23 -2.75
C GLU A 223 -10.07 -3.91 -2.05
N ARG A 224 -10.99 -3.40 -1.23
CA ARG A 224 -10.84 -2.12 -0.51
C ARG A 224 -9.81 -2.19 0.63
N SER A 225 -9.67 -3.35 1.28
CA SER A 225 -8.77 -3.52 2.42
C SER A 225 -7.33 -3.83 2.02
N ALA A 226 -7.10 -4.47 0.86
CA ALA A 226 -5.75 -4.82 0.39
C ALA A 226 -4.73 -3.65 0.34
N PRO A 227 -5.09 -2.42 -0.11
CA PRO A 227 -4.17 -1.27 -0.11
C PRO A 227 -3.59 -0.91 1.25
N ILE A 228 -4.34 -1.15 2.34
CA ILE A 228 -3.92 -0.84 3.72
C ILE A 228 -2.62 -1.59 4.06
N PHE A 229 -2.47 -2.81 3.55
CA PHE A 229 -1.36 -3.70 3.91
C PHE A 229 -0.18 -3.62 2.94
N GLN A 230 -0.29 -2.94 1.80
CA GLN A 230 0.76 -2.94 0.75
C GLN A 230 2.14 -2.49 1.26
N ASN A 231 2.19 -1.57 2.21
CA ASN A 231 3.43 -1.07 2.81
C ASN A 231 3.81 -1.77 4.12
N PHE A 232 2.87 -2.44 4.77
CA PHE A 232 3.08 -3.15 6.03
C PHE A 232 3.49 -4.60 5.77
N ASP A 233 2.60 -5.37 5.16
CA ASP A 233 2.86 -6.73 4.72
C ASP A 233 2.15 -6.98 3.38
N ARG A 234 2.96 -7.02 2.34
CA ARG A 234 2.49 -7.18 0.97
C ARG A 234 1.88 -8.56 0.72
N SER A 235 2.25 -9.57 1.48
CA SER A 235 1.66 -10.92 1.37
C SER A 235 0.17 -10.90 1.68
N ILE A 236 -0.24 -10.11 2.67
CA ILE A 236 -1.65 -9.89 3.04
C ILE A 236 -2.40 -9.22 1.88
N ALA A 237 -1.82 -8.18 1.29
CA ALA A 237 -2.44 -7.49 0.15
C ALA A 237 -2.65 -8.43 -1.06
N ILE A 238 -1.66 -9.30 -1.35
CA ILE A 238 -1.75 -10.31 -2.42
C ILE A 238 -2.86 -11.31 -2.10
N ASP A 239 -2.89 -11.84 -0.88
CA ASP A 239 -3.91 -12.80 -0.44
C ASP A 239 -5.32 -12.20 -0.54
N PHE A 240 -5.49 -10.94 -0.12
CA PHE A 240 -6.78 -10.26 -0.17
C PHE A 240 -7.23 -10.04 -1.62
N TYR A 241 -6.37 -9.53 -2.50
CA TYR A 241 -6.72 -9.42 -3.93
C TYR A 241 -7.06 -10.79 -4.54
N ALA A 242 -6.30 -11.84 -4.21
CA ALA A 242 -6.55 -13.19 -4.71
C ALA A 242 -7.87 -13.78 -4.19
N LYS A 243 -8.21 -13.57 -2.90
CA LYS A 243 -9.50 -13.98 -2.31
C LYS A 243 -10.65 -13.25 -2.99
N GLY A 244 -10.55 -11.93 -3.15
CA GLY A 244 -11.54 -11.13 -3.87
C GLY A 244 -11.72 -11.60 -5.33
N ALA A 245 -10.62 -11.89 -6.02
CA ALA A 245 -10.65 -12.38 -7.41
C ALA A 245 -11.38 -13.73 -7.53
N ARG A 246 -11.08 -14.69 -6.66
CA ARG A 246 -11.76 -16.01 -6.65
C ARG A 246 -13.25 -15.88 -6.37
N ILE A 247 -13.64 -15.01 -5.44
CA ILE A 247 -15.07 -14.77 -5.14
C ILE A 247 -15.76 -14.17 -6.37
N ALA A 248 -15.16 -13.14 -6.98
CA ALA A 248 -15.68 -12.53 -8.20
C ALA A 248 -15.77 -13.52 -9.38
N GLU A 249 -14.80 -14.43 -9.50
CA GLU A 249 -14.80 -15.48 -10.52
C GLU A 249 -15.96 -16.46 -10.33
N VAL A 250 -16.23 -16.90 -9.10
CA VAL A 250 -17.36 -17.79 -8.78
C VAL A 250 -18.72 -17.11 -9.02
N ASP A 251 -18.78 -15.79 -8.93
CA ASP A 251 -19.97 -14.97 -9.25
C ASP A 251 -20.06 -14.57 -10.74
N ASP A 252 -19.20 -15.12 -11.61
CA ASP A 252 -19.10 -14.77 -13.04
C ASP A 252 -18.84 -13.26 -13.30
N LYS A 253 -18.30 -12.54 -12.31
CA LYS A 253 -17.88 -11.14 -12.42
C LYS A 253 -16.50 -11.04 -13.05
N THR A 254 -16.37 -11.53 -14.27
CA THR A 254 -15.11 -11.70 -15.01
C THR A 254 -14.29 -10.40 -15.14
N HIS A 255 -14.92 -9.24 -15.30
CA HIS A 255 -14.25 -7.93 -15.27
C HIS A 255 -13.55 -7.66 -13.94
N GLN A 256 -14.22 -7.92 -12.81
CA GLN A 256 -13.66 -7.69 -11.49
C GLN A 256 -12.61 -8.75 -11.17
N ALA A 257 -12.86 -10.01 -11.52
CA ALA A 257 -11.93 -11.11 -11.30
C ALA A 257 -10.58 -10.89 -12.02
N SER A 258 -10.60 -10.52 -13.32
CA SER A 258 -9.35 -10.27 -14.07
C SER A 258 -8.55 -9.09 -13.51
N ASP A 259 -9.23 -8.00 -13.15
CA ASP A 259 -8.59 -6.83 -12.52
C ASP A 259 -7.95 -7.16 -11.16
N LEU A 260 -8.61 -7.95 -10.32
CA LEU A 260 -8.07 -8.36 -9.03
C LEU A 260 -6.91 -9.35 -9.14
N TYR A 261 -6.97 -10.31 -10.07
CA TYR A 261 -5.84 -11.20 -10.35
C TYR A 261 -4.62 -10.43 -10.86
N GLU A 262 -4.81 -9.45 -11.74
CA GLU A 262 -3.75 -8.58 -12.23
C GLU A 262 -3.12 -7.76 -11.09
N LYS A 263 -3.96 -7.13 -10.24
CA LYS A 263 -3.49 -6.43 -9.03
C LYS A 263 -2.67 -7.35 -8.12
N ALA A 264 -3.15 -8.57 -7.84
CA ALA A 264 -2.42 -9.54 -7.03
C ALA A 264 -1.06 -9.92 -7.63
N ALA A 265 -1.01 -10.17 -8.95
CA ALA A 265 0.21 -10.52 -9.66
C ALA A 265 1.26 -9.42 -9.58
N LEU A 266 0.86 -8.16 -9.81
CA LEU A 266 1.74 -6.99 -9.73
C LEU A 266 2.27 -6.79 -8.30
N GLN A 267 1.45 -7.01 -7.28
CA GLN A 267 1.94 -6.95 -5.90
C GLN A 267 2.95 -8.08 -5.60
N SER A 268 2.70 -9.31 -6.10
CA SER A 268 3.57 -10.48 -5.87
C SER A 268 5.01 -10.28 -6.36
N ILE A 269 5.20 -9.52 -7.45
CA ILE A 269 6.53 -9.19 -8.00
C ILE A 269 7.42 -8.45 -7.00
N ARG A 270 6.84 -7.66 -6.10
CA ARG A 270 7.59 -6.79 -5.18
C ARG A 270 7.95 -7.47 -3.86
N VAL A 271 7.47 -8.69 -3.61
CA VAL A 271 7.82 -9.48 -2.42
C VAL A 271 9.26 -10.00 -2.57
N GLN A 272 10.04 -10.03 -1.47
CA GLN A 272 11.37 -10.64 -1.45
C GLN A 272 11.35 -12.01 -0.75
N PRO A 273 11.95 -13.06 -1.33
CA PRO A 273 12.41 -13.17 -2.73
C PRO A 273 11.22 -13.05 -3.70
N GLN A 274 11.46 -12.58 -4.93
CA GLN A 274 10.39 -12.42 -5.94
C GLN A 274 9.61 -13.74 -6.07
N ASN A 275 8.31 -13.73 -5.79
CA ASN A 275 7.48 -14.93 -5.87
C ASN A 275 6.98 -15.16 -7.30
N PHE A 276 7.93 -15.41 -8.21
CA PHE A 276 7.65 -15.61 -9.64
C PHE A 276 6.70 -16.79 -9.93
N PRO A 277 6.76 -17.94 -9.23
CA PRO A 277 5.79 -19.01 -9.44
C PRO A 277 4.35 -18.56 -9.16
N GLN A 278 4.11 -17.89 -8.03
CA GLN A 278 2.79 -17.35 -7.71
C GLN A 278 2.35 -16.28 -8.70
N THR A 279 3.25 -15.38 -9.10
CA THR A 279 2.96 -14.37 -10.13
C THR A 279 2.57 -15.03 -11.46
N SER A 280 3.27 -16.09 -11.87
CA SER A 280 2.96 -16.84 -13.09
C SER A 280 1.54 -17.42 -13.05
N GLU A 281 1.14 -18.03 -11.93
CA GLU A 281 -0.22 -18.59 -11.76
C GLU A 281 -1.30 -17.49 -11.81
N LEU A 282 -1.07 -16.36 -11.15
CA LEU A 282 -2.01 -15.24 -11.13
C LEU A 282 -2.18 -14.59 -12.52
N LEU A 283 -1.08 -14.41 -13.26
CA LEU A 283 -1.13 -13.87 -14.62
C LEU A 283 -1.81 -14.83 -15.60
N GLU A 284 -1.62 -16.14 -15.44
CA GLU A 284 -2.31 -17.15 -16.26
C GLU A 284 -3.83 -17.10 -16.06
N LYS A 285 -4.30 -17.09 -14.80
CA LYS A 285 -5.73 -16.88 -14.48
C LYS A 285 -6.26 -15.58 -15.07
N CYS A 286 -5.50 -14.49 -14.97
CA CYS A 286 -5.88 -13.21 -15.56
C CYS A 286 -5.99 -13.31 -17.10
N SER A 287 -4.99 -13.89 -17.79
CA SER A 287 -5.02 -14.03 -19.24
C SER A 287 -6.18 -14.90 -19.72
N ASP A 288 -6.48 -16.00 -19.02
CA ASP A 288 -7.57 -16.90 -19.39
C ASP A 288 -8.93 -16.20 -19.32
N ILE A 289 -9.14 -15.39 -18.28
CA ILE A 289 -10.37 -14.60 -18.13
C ILE A 289 -10.44 -13.52 -19.22
N LEU A 290 -9.35 -12.78 -19.46
CA LEU A 290 -9.32 -11.72 -20.48
C LEU A 290 -9.52 -12.27 -21.90
N ALA A 291 -8.97 -13.44 -22.21
CA ALA A 291 -9.16 -14.14 -23.48
C ALA A 291 -10.64 -14.54 -23.68
N LYS A 292 -11.28 -15.13 -22.65
CA LYS A 292 -12.72 -15.46 -22.68
C LYS A 292 -13.62 -14.23 -22.88
N MET A 293 -13.17 -13.07 -22.40
CA MET A 293 -13.89 -11.80 -22.54
C MET A 293 -13.55 -11.05 -23.83
N GLU A 294 -12.65 -11.59 -24.67
CA GLU A 294 -12.16 -10.95 -25.90
C GLU A 294 -11.57 -9.54 -25.64
N ARG A 295 -11.00 -9.32 -24.46
CA ARG A 295 -10.37 -8.05 -24.03
C ARG A 295 -8.91 -7.98 -24.45
N TYR A 296 -8.69 -8.02 -25.76
CA TYR A 296 -7.36 -8.10 -26.36
C TYR A 296 -6.45 -6.90 -26.06
N ASP A 297 -7.05 -5.73 -25.82
CA ASP A 297 -6.36 -4.50 -25.42
C ASP A 297 -5.52 -4.67 -24.15
N ARG A 298 -6.07 -5.39 -23.17
CA ARG A 298 -5.38 -5.72 -21.91
C ARG A 298 -4.63 -7.05 -21.99
N LEU A 299 -5.17 -8.03 -22.72
CA LEU A 299 -4.59 -9.36 -22.83
C LEU A 299 -3.14 -9.31 -23.30
N ASN A 300 -2.83 -8.58 -24.38
CA ASN A 300 -1.48 -8.51 -24.94
C ASN A 300 -0.43 -8.09 -23.90
N ARG A 301 -0.78 -7.15 -23.02
CA ARG A 301 0.09 -6.68 -21.92
C ARG A 301 0.30 -7.75 -20.84
N VAL A 302 -0.74 -8.51 -20.51
CA VAL A 302 -0.62 -9.65 -19.57
C VAL A 302 0.20 -10.80 -20.17
N LEU A 303 0.06 -11.07 -21.47
CA LEU A 303 0.87 -12.08 -22.18
C LEU A 303 2.36 -11.70 -22.17
N LEU A 304 2.69 -10.42 -22.42
CA LEU A 304 4.04 -9.89 -22.23
C LEU A 304 4.56 -10.17 -20.82
N TYR A 305 3.75 -9.90 -19.78
CA TYR A 305 4.14 -10.14 -18.39
C TYR A 305 4.44 -11.60 -18.10
N ARG A 306 3.67 -12.53 -18.66
CA ARG A 306 3.95 -13.97 -18.55
C ARG A 306 5.31 -14.33 -19.15
N ILE A 307 5.65 -13.78 -20.32
CA ILE A 307 6.95 -13.99 -20.98
C ILE A 307 8.08 -13.41 -20.12
N LEU A 308 7.96 -12.16 -19.67
CA LEU A 308 8.98 -11.51 -18.84
C LEU A 308 9.25 -12.29 -17.55
N ILE A 309 8.21 -12.81 -16.90
CA ILE A 309 8.38 -13.63 -15.67
C ILE A 309 9.21 -14.88 -15.96
N LYS A 310 9.03 -15.56 -17.10
CA LYS A 310 9.88 -16.71 -17.47
C LYS A 310 11.33 -16.31 -17.71
N LEU A 311 11.57 -15.17 -18.37
CA LEU A 311 12.92 -14.62 -18.52
C LEU A 311 13.57 -14.29 -17.15
N PHE A 312 12.83 -13.72 -16.20
CA PHE A 312 13.33 -13.48 -14.83
C PHE A 312 13.54 -14.73 -13.99
N MET A 313 12.99 -15.87 -14.42
CA MET A 313 13.25 -17.18 -13.84
C MET A 313 14.45 -17.88 -14.51
N ASP A 314 15.20 -17.18 -15.37
CA ASP A 314 16.29 -17.70 -16.20
C ASP A 314 15.85 -18.87 -17.11
N ASP A 315 14.58 -18.88 -17.53
CA ASP A 315 13.98 -19.90 -18.39
C ASP A 315 13.54 -19.30 -19.73
N PHE A 316 14.53 -18.99 -20.57
CA PHE A 316 14.29 -18.42 -21.91
C PHE A 316 13.58 -19.40 -22.85
N VAL A 317 13.76 -20.72 -22.65
CA VAL A 317 13.09 -21.74 -23.44
C VAL A 317 11.59 -21.71 -23.18
N ALA A 318 11.16 -21.62 -21.92
CA ALA A 318 9.75 -21.44 -21.60
C ALA A 318 9.21 -20.08 -22.09
N ALA A 319 10.01 -19.02 -22.00
CA ALA A 319 9.63 -17.70 -22.52
C ALA A 319 9.36 -17.74 -24.03
N LYS A 320 10.25 -18.38 -24.81
CA LYS A 320 10.12 -18.57 -26.26
C LYS A 320 8.91 -19.43 -26.62
N ASN A 321 8.72 -20.55 -25.92
CA ASN A 321 7.55 -21.41 -26.13
C ASN A 321 6.23 -20.67 -25.88
N LEU A 322 6.17 -19.83 -24.83
CA LEU A 322 4.99 -18.98 -24.58
C LEU A 322 4.79 -17.95 -25.70
N PHE A 323 5.86 -17.28 -26.13
CA PHE A 323 5.79 -16.33 -27.24
C PHE A 323 5.26 -16.98 -28.52
N ASP A 324 5.82 -18.12 -28.93
CA ASP A 324 5.42 -18.83 -30.14
C ASP A 324 3.96 -19.29 -30.07
N HIS A 325 3.54 -19.79 -28.91
CA HIS A 325 2.15 -20.17 -28.65
C HIS A 325 1.21 -18.96 -28.77
N PHE A 326 1.54 -17.84 -28.10
CA PHE A 326 0.72 -16.64 -28.14
C PHE A 326 0.67 -15.98 -29.53
N TYR A 327 1.76 -16.05 -30.28
CA TYR A 327 1.84 -15.58 -31.67
C TYR A 327 0.88 -16.35 -32.59
N GLN A 328 0.73 -17.66 -32.36
CA GLN A 328 -0.18 -18.50 -33.15
C GLN A 328 -1.64 -18.39 -32.68
N GLU A 329 -1.87 -18.32 -31.37
CA GLU A 329 -3.21 -18.35 -30.78
C GLU A 329 -3.94 -17.02 -30.89
N TYR A 330 -3.23 -15.89 -30.71
CA TYR A 330 -3.83 -14.56 -30.63
C TYR A 330 -3.38 -13.67 -31.80
N PRO A 331 -4.20 -13.49 -32.86
CA PRO A 331 -3.86 -12.60 -33.98
C PRO A 331 -3.56 -11.17 -33.52
N THR A 332 -4.26 -10.68 -32.50
CA THR A 332 -4.03 -9.35 -31.92
C THR A 332 -2.67 -9.22 -31.25
N PHE A 333 -2.08 -10.31 -30.79
CA PHE A 333 -0.71 -10.33 -30.27
C PHE A 333 0.27 -10.35 -31.44
N ALA A 334 0.06 -11.19 -32.45
CA ALA A 334 0.93 -11.25 -33.64
C ALA A 334 1.02 -9.91 -34.39
N GLU A 335 -0.09 -9.19 -34.51
CA GLU A 335 -0.18 -7.89 -35.19
C GLU A 335 0.17 -6.70 -34.29
N TRP A 336 0.47 -6.94 -33.00
CA TRP A 336 0.82 -5.87 -32.08
C TRP A 336 2.17 -5.26 -32.48
N GLU A 337 2.24 -3.92 -32.58
CA GLU A 337 3.44 -3.16 -32.98
C GLU A 337 4.69 -3.55 -32.18
N GLU A 338 4.49 -3.96 -30.93
CA GLU A 338 5.55 -4.25 -29.98
C GLU A 338 6.06 -5.69 -30.01
N THR A 339 5.40 -6.58 -30.76
CA THR A 339 5.73 -8.02 -30.81
C THR A 339 7.14 -8.28 -31.31
N GLN A 340 7.65 -7.45 -32.24
CA GLN A 340 9.04 -7.53 -32.69
C GLN A 340 10.04 -7.18 -31.58
N ASN A 341 9.70 -6.21 -30.71
CA ASN A 341 10.54 -5.83 -29.58
C ASN A 341 10.63 -6.97 -28.55
N ILE A 342 9.53 -7.70 -28.35
CA ILE A 342 9.47 -8.88 -27.49
C ILE A 342 10.33 -10.02 -28.05
N HIS A 343 10.20 -10.33 -29.34
CA HIS A 343 11.00 -11.37 -29.99
C HIS A 343 12.49 -11.08 -29.89
N THR A 344 12.91 -9.86 -30.23
CA THR A 344 14.32 -9.43 -30.19
C THR A 344 14.90 -9.52 -28.78
N LEU A 345 14.10 -9.21 -27.76
CA LEU A 345 14.51 -9.38 -26.36
C LEU A 345 14.75 -10.87 -26.05
N ILE A 346 13.84 -11.77 -26.42
CA ILE A 346 13.99 -13.22 -26.20
C ILE A 346 15.24 -13.76 -26.92
N GLU A 347 15.48 -13.36 -28.16
CA GLU A 347 16.67 -13.76 -28.92
C GLU A 347 17.97 -13.33 -28.24
N SER A 348 18.00 -12.14 -27.61
CA SER A 348 19.18 -11.70 -26.88
C SER A 348 19.48 -12.54 -25.63
N PHE A 349 18.46 -13.13 -25.00
CA PHE A 349 18.64 -14.12 -23.92
C PHE A 349 19.10 -15.48 -24.47
N GLU A 350 18.58 -15.92 -25.61
CA GLU A 350 19.02 -17.17 -26.26
C GLU A 350 20.49 -17.11 -26.70
N GLN A 351 20.98 -15.93 -27.09
CA GLN A 351 22.37 -15.70 -27.48
C GLN A 351 23.30 -15.43 -26.29
N ASP A 352 22.76 -15.31 -25.07
CA ASP A 352 23.49 -14.93 -23.85
C ASP A 352 24.32 -13.64 -24.04
N ASP A 353 23.74 -12.65 -24.72
CA ASP A 353 24.38 -11.35 -24.99
C ASP A 353 23.88 -10.26 -24.02
N PRO A 354 24.63 -9.96 -22.95
CA PRO A 354 24.20 -9.02 -21.92
C PRO A 354 24.14 -7.56 -22.41
N ASP A 355 24.91 -7.19 -23.43
CA ASP A 355 24.86 -5.84 -24.01
C ASP A 355 23.58 -5.67 -24.83
N SER A 356 23.22 -6.67 -25.64
CA SER A 356 21.95 -6.69 -26.37
C SER A 356 20.74 -6.73 -25.44
N ILE A 357 20.77 -7.56 -24.38
CA ILE A 357 19.71 -7.59 -23.36
C ILE A 357 19.52 -6.21 -22.74
N SER A 358 20.62 -5.57 -22.34
CA SER A 358 20.60 -4.22 -21.74
C SER A 358 20.04 -3.16 -22.69
N GLN A 359 20.40 -3.19 -23.98
CA GLN A 359 19.87 -2.27 -24.99
C GLN A 359 18.38 -2.49 -25.24
N ASN A 360 17.95 -3.75 -25.41
CA ASN A 360 16.56 -4.11 -25.65
C ASN A 360 15.66 -3.72 -24.46
N CYS A 361 16.13 -3.91 -23.23
CA CYS A 361 15.38 -3.48 -22.05
C CYS A 361 15.10 -1.97 -22.04
N GLN A 362 15.96 -1.15 -22.64
CA GLN A 362 15.85 0.32 -22.65
C GLN A 362 14.92 0.87 -23.74
N ILE A 363 14.34 0.04 -24.61
CA ILE A 363 13.37 0.47 -25.62
C ILE A 363 12.19 1.18 -24.92
N PRO A 364 11.72 2.34 -25.42
CA PRO A 364 10.67 3.14 -24.77
C PRO A 364 9.42 2.36 -24.36
N PHE A 365 9.02 1.39 -25.19
CA PHE A 365 7.93 0.45 -24.90
C PHE A 365 8.09 -0.24 -23.55
N PHE A 366 9.20 -0.95 -23.33
CA PHE A 366 9.48 -1.67 -22.09
C PHE A 366 9.64 -0.74 -20.88
N MET A 367 9.99 0.53 -21.10
CA MET A 367 10.08 1.55 -20.04
C MET A 367 8.74 2.21 -19.71
N ALA A 368 7.69 1.96 -20.51
CA ALA A 368 6.34 2.51 -20.35
C ALA A 368 5.31 1.48 -19.82
N ILE A 369 5.73 0.25 -19.52
CA ILE A 369 4.88 -0.77 -18.88
C ILE A 369 4.74 -0.52 -17.37
N ASP A 370 4.07 -1.43 -16.65
CA ASP A 370 3.86 -1.28 -15.21
C ASP A 370 5.18 -1.16 -14.44
N ASN A 371 5.20 -0.22 -13.48
CA ASN A 371 6.41 0.15 -12.74
C ASN A 371 7.08 -1.04 -12.05
N GLU A 372 6.30 -2.04 -11.67
CA GLU A 372 6.72 -3.33 -11.12
C GLU A 372 7.68 -4.05 -12.06
N PHE A 373 7.30 -4.19 -13.33
CA PHE A 373 8.14 -4.81 -14.36
C PHE A 373 9.29 -3.90 -14.79
N VAL A 374 9.07 -2.59 -14.90
CA VAL A 374 10.16 -1.63 -15.21
C VAL A 374 11.29 -1.73 -14.18
N ARG A 375 10.97 -1.90 -12.89
CA ARG A 375 11.98 -2.11 -11.84
C ARG A 375 12.75 -3.42 -12.02
N LEU A 376 12.10 -4.49 -12.48
CA LEU A 376 12.78 -5.74 -12.77
C LEU A 376 13.69 -5.61 -14.00
N LEU A 377 13.19 -5.02 -15.09
CA LEU A 377 13.96 -4.81 -16.33
C LEU A 377 15.22 -3.99 -16.07
N LYS A 378 15.15 -2.99 -15.18
CA LYS A 378 16.31 -2.20 -14.76
C LYS A 378 17.46 -3.02 -14.18
N LYS A 379 17.21 -4.24 -13.69
CA LYS A 379 18.27 -5.14 -13.20
C LYS A 379 19.13 -5.69 -14.33
N TRP A 380 18.60 -5.78 -15.54
CA TRP A 380 19.33 -6.22 -16.72
C TRP A 380 20.01 -5.07 -17.47
N ILE A 381 19.80 -3.81 -17.06
CA ILE A 381 20.43 -2.65 -17.70
C ILE A 381 21.84 -2.45 -17.13
N ILE A 382 22.83 -2.50 -18.01
CA ILE A 382 24.24 -2.22 -17.68
C ILE A 382 24.45 -0.70 -17.64
N PRO A 383 24.92 -0.11 -16.52
CA PRO A 383 25.21 1.31 -16.45
C PRO A 383 26.34 1.70 -17.41
N LYS A 384 26.16 2.79 -18.16
CA LYS A 384 27.11 3.29 -19.17
C LYS A 384 28.55 3.49 -18.65
N ALA A 385 28.76 3.65 -17.34
CA ALA A 385 30.08 3.78 -16.74
C ALA A 385 30.96 2.52 -16.93
N LYS A 386 30.38 1.31 -17.02
CA LYS A 386 31.16 0.07 -17.24
C LYS A 386 31.65 -0.12 -18.67
N LEU A 387 31.06 0.57 -19.64
CA LEU A 387 31.43 0.47 -21.06
C LEU A 387 32.68 1.29 -21.42
N GLN A 388 33.04 2.29 -20.61
CA GLN A 388 34.23 3.12 -20.87
C GLN A 388 35.53 2.51 -20.33
N ASP A 389 35.46 1.67 -19.28
CA ASP A 389 36.64 0.99 -18.73
C ASP A 389 37.09 -0.22 -19.57
N GLY A 390 36.19 -0.80 -20.38
CA GLY A 390 36.50 -1.93 -21.27
C GLY A 390 37.20 -1.53 -22.58
N ALA A 391 37.12 -0.26 -22.99
CA ALA A 391 37.72 0.24 -24.23
C ALA A 391 39.15 0.80 -24.06
N ALA A 392 39.66 0.87 -22.82
CA ALA A 392 40.96 1.48 -22.51
C ALA A 392 42.07 0.50 -22.11
N VAL A 393 41.83 -0.82 -22.14
CA VAL A 393 42.84 -1.82 -21.76
C VAL A 393 43.20 -2.73 -22.94
N THR A 394 43.81 -2.13 -23.97
CA THR A 394 44.77 -2.82 -24.82
C THR A 394 46.02 -1.97 -24.99
N SER A 395 46.78 -1.79 -23.89
CA SER A 395 48.24 -1.71 -23.99
C SER A 395 48.90 -1.89 -22.61
N SER A 396 49.91 -2.78 -22.61
CA SER A 396 51.02 -2.89 -21.67
C SER A 396 50.84 -3.59 -20.31
N ASN A 397 51.55 -4.72 -20.23
CA ASN A 397 52.41 -5.21 -19.16
C ASN A 397 51.87 -5.74 -17.82
N SER A 398 51.97 -7.08 -17.72
CA SER A 398 52.79 -7.83 -16.77
C SER A 398 52.83 -7.39 -15.30
N GLY A 399 52.27 -8.23 -14.44
CA GLY A 399 52.55 -8.24 -13.00
C GLY A 399 51.51 -9.06 -12.29
N GLY A 400 51.84 -10.30 -11.93
CA GLY A 400 50.96 -11.14 -11.13
C GLY A 400 50.79 -10.55 -9.73
N ASP A 401 49.60 -10.75 -9.15
CA ASP A 401 49.56 -11.19 -7.76
C ASP A 401 48.22 -11.85 -7.42
N HIS A 402 48.33 -12.87 -6.57
CA HIS A 402 47.27 -13.75 -6.10
C HIS A 402 46.21 -13.02 -5.28
N PHE A 403 44.93 -13.28 -5.53
CA PHE A 403 43.88 -13.10 -4.51
C PHE A 403 42.79 -14.19 -4.53
N ARG A 404 43.06 -15.20 -3.71
CA ARG A 404 42.17 -15.86 -2.74
C ARG A 404 40.66 -15.89 -3.03
N THR A 405 40.21 -17.07 -3.44
CA THR A 405 38.83 -17.58 -3.31
C THR A 405 38.36 -17.53 -1.85
N SER A 406 37.11 -17.11 -1.63
CA SER A 406 36.38 -17.42 -0.40
C SER A 406 34.93 -17.71 -0.77
N GLN A 407 34.65 -19.01 -0.87
CA GLN A 407 33.32 -19.58 -0.80
C GLN A 407 32.71 -19.23 0.56
N THR A 408 31.43 -18.81 0.57
CA THR A 408 30.63 -18.89 1.79
C THR A 408 29.25 -19.46 1.45
N THR A 409 29.17 -20.76 1.73
CA THR A 409 28.02 -21.62 2.04
C THR A 409 26.65 -20.96 2.20
N THR A 410 25.73 -21.39 1.34
CA THR A 410 24.27 -21.28 1.44
C THR A 410 23.76 -22.07 2.65
N THR A 411 23.05 -21.41 3.57
CA THR A 411 22.17 -22.09 4.53
C THR A 411 20.73 -21.87 4.07
N THR A 412 20.08 -22.96 3.71
CA THR A 412 18.67 -23.04 3.32
C THR A 412 17.78 -22.91 4.57
N SER A 413 16.94 -21.89 4.63
CA SER A 413 15.77 -21.88 5.52
C SER A 413 14.49 -21.96 4.67
N SER A 414 13.80 -23.09 4.79
CA SER A 414 12.48 -23.30 4.23
C SER A 414 11.45 -22.49 5.02
N VAL A 415 10.77 -21.54 4.37
CA VAL A 415 9.60 -20.86 4.95
C VAL A 415 8.39 -21.78 4.80
N LYS A 416 7.82 -22.22 5.92
CA LYS A 416 6.50 -22.87 5.98
C LYS A 416 5.40 -21.81 6.07
N PRO A 417 4.19 -22.09 5.55
CA PRO A 417 3.02 -21.24 5.78
C PRO A 417 2.67 -21.20 7.27
N ILE A 418 2.18 -20.05 7.74
CA ILE A 418 1.66 -19.87 9.10
C ILE A 418 0.42 -20.77 9.23
N GLN A 419 0.56 -21.86 10.00
CA GLN A 419 -0.60 -22.52 10.60
C GLN A 419 -1.08 -21.62 11.72
N LEU A 420 -2.34 -21.19 11.64
CA LEU A 420 -3.04 -20.63 12.78
C LEU A 420 -3.32 -21.79 13.72
N ASP A 421 -2.75 -21.76 14.91
CA ASP A 421 -3.08 -22.70 15.97
C ASP A 421 -4.57 -22.50 16.32
N ASP A 422 -5.35 -23.57 16.11
CA ASP A 422 -6.69 -23.72 16.66
C ASP A 422 -6.55 -23.88 18.18
N ASP A 423 -6.54 -22.77 18.92
CA ASP A 423 -6.84 -22.78 20.36
C ASP A 423 -8.34 -23.00 20.53
N ASP A 424 -8.71 -24.27 20.40
CA ASP A 424 -9.99 -24.84 20.77
C ASP A 424 -9.97 -25.09 22.28
N ASP A 425 -10.17 -24.05 23.08
CA ASP A 425 -10.25 -24.18 24.54
C ASP A 425 -11.20 -23.16 25.19
N LEU A 426 -12.48 -23.22 24.82
CA LEU A 426 -13.58 -22.75 25.67
C LEU A 426 -14.80 -23.68 25.54
N ARG A 427 -14.84 -24.69 26.41
CA ARG A 427 -16.07 -25.38 26.82
C ARG A 427 -16.89 -24.54 27.79
#